data_AF-A0ABD1MHU3-F1
#
_entry.id   AF-A0ABD1MHU3-F1
#
_cell.length_a   1.000
_cell.length_b   1.000
_cell.length_c   1.000
_cell.angle_alpha   90.00
_cell.angle_beta   90.00
_cell.angle_gamma   90.00
#
_symmetry.space_group_name_H-M   'P 1'
#
loop_
_entity.id
_entity.type
_entity.pdbx_description
1 polymer ?
#
loop_
_entity_poly.entity_id
_entity_poly.type
_entity_poly.pdbx_seq_one_letter_code
_entity_poly.pdbx_strand_id
1 'polypeptide(L)'
;MAVATRGARGGSSFRSFFSFRIFISAMFFLLFVATLSVLFTTNPSTSNDDSDLPTTGNAYVHRTFLALKSDPLRTRVELIHQQAKDHIALVNAYGAYARKLKLDISKQLKMFDELARNFSDIVMKPTYRASLFESDGPIEEDVLRQFEKEVKDRVKIARMMIVEAKENYDNQLKIQKLKDTIFAVHESLAKAKKNGAMASLISAKSIPKSLHCLAMRLMGEKISNPEKYRDEGPKPEFEDPTLYHYAIFSDNVIAVSVVVRSVVKNANEPWKHVFHVVTNRMNVGAMKVWFKMRPIEGGAFLEVKSVEEFTFLNSSYVPILRQLESAKMKQRYLENQADNATNDANVKNAKSLSMLDHLRFYLPEMYPKLYKILLLDDDVVVQKDLTGLWKIDLDGKVNGAVEICFGSFHRYAQYLNFSHPLIKERFNPKACAWAYGMNIFNLDAWRQEKSTDSYHYWQSMNEDQTLWKAGTLPPGLITFYSTTKSLDKSWHVLGLGYNPSISMDEISNAAVIHYNGNMKPWLDIALNQYKNLWTKYVDNDMEFVQMCNFGL
;
A
#
# COMPACT_ATOMS: atom_id res chain seq x y z
N MET A 1 -41.25 30.41 48.56
CA MET A 1 -42.01 31.09 47.48
C MET A 1 -41.76 30.26 46.21
N ALA A 2 -42.76 29.73 45.49
CA ALA A 2 -43.96 30.35 44.92
C ALA A 2 -43.58 31.38 43.82
N VAL A 3 -44.08 31.35 42.58
CA VAL A 3 -45.25 30.66 41.97
C VAL A 3 -44.90 30.13 40.55
N ALA A 4 -45.69 29.20 40.00
CA ALA A 4 -45.63 28.73 38.61
C ALA A 4 -46.99 28.86 37.86
N THR A 5 -47.07 28.42 36.59
CA THR A 5 -48.14 28.64 35.57
C THR A 5 -48.03 29.99 34.84
N ARG A 6 -48.34 30.16 33.55
CA ARG A 6 -48.92 29.31 32.46
C ARG A 6 -48.00 29.42 31.20
N GLY A 7 -48.09 28.66 30.10
CA GLY A 7 -48.97 27.56 29.69
C GLY A 7 -49.36 27.69 28.20
N ALA A 8 -48.95 26.75 27.33
CA ALA A 8 -49.30 26.73 25.90
C ALA A 8 -49.40 25.27 25.37
N ARG A 9 -50.24 25.01 24.35
CA ARG A 9 -50.66 23.65 23.97
C ARG A 9 -50.73 23.46 22.44
N GLY A 10 -50.11 22.38 21.95
CA GLY A 10 -50.44 21.71 20.67
C GLY A 10 -49.88 22.29 19.37
N GLY A 11 -49.48 21.43 18.42
CA GLY A 11 -49.21 21.87 17.04
C GLY A 11 -48.15 21.15 16.19
N SER A 12 -47.91 19.83 16.30
CA SER A 12 -47.04 19.14 15.32
C SER A 12 -47.46 17.69 15.00
N SER A 13 -47.58 17.39 13.71
CA SER A 13 -47.71 16.02 13.16
C SER A 13 -47.33 15.96 11.67
N PHE A 14 -47.73 16.97 10.88
CA PHE A 14 -47.59 16.97 9.41
C PHE A 14 -46.18 17.17 8.82
N ARG A 15 -45.16 17.56 9.59
CA ARG A 15 -43.82 17.86 9.04
C ARG A 15 -42.91 16.64 8.77
N SER A 16 -43.20 15.46 9.33
CA SER A 16 -42.32 14.29 9.19
C SER A 16 -42.38 13.64 7.79
N PHE A 17 -43.59 13.41 7.27
CA PHE A 17 -43.81 12.60 6.05
C PHE A 17 -43.24 13.19 4.75
N PHE A 18 -43.10 14.52 4.66
CA PHE A 18 -42.53 15.15 3.45
C PHE A 18 -41.02 14.93 3.30
N SER A 19 -40.27 14.91 4.40
CA SER A 19 -38.80 14.75 4.36
C SER A 19 -38.38 13.40 3.77
N PHE A 20 -39.06 12.31 4.19
CA PHE A 20 -38.69 10.95 3.80
C PHE A 20 -38.90 10.66 2.30
N ARG A 21 -39.95 11.24 1.69
CA ARG A 21 -40.22 11.09 0.25
C ARG A 21 -39.18 11.80 -0.63
N ILE A 22 -38.72 12.98 -0.21
CA ILE A 22 -37.68 13.74 -0.92
C ILE A 22 -36.35 12.98 -0.89
N PHE A 23 -35.98 12.41 0.27
CA PHE A 23 -34.75 11.62 0.42
C PHE A 23 -34.74 10.38 -0.49
N ILE A 24 -35.84 9.63 -0.55
CA ILE A 24 -35.98 8.47 -1.44
C ILE A 24 -35.88 8.89 -2.92
N SER A 25 -36.54 9.98 -3.32
CA SER A 25 -36.50 10.47 -4.71
C SER A 25 -35.09 10.87 -5.15
N ALA A 26 -34.30 11.49 -4.26
CA ALA A 26 -32.91 11.83 -4.54
C ALA A 26 -32.03 10.58 -4.73
N MET A 27 -32.26 9.53 -3.94
CA MET A 27 -31.50 8.27 -4.04
C MET A 27 -31.74 7.55 -5.38
N PHE A 28 -33.00 7.50 -5.85
CA PHE A 28 -33.33 6.91 -7.15
C PHE A 28 -32.78 7.71 -8.33
N PHE A 29 -32.75 9.05 -8.24
CA PHE A 29 -32.17 9.90 -9.28
C PHE A 29 -30.66 9.64 -9.45
N LEU A 30 -29.91 9.54 -8.35
CA LEU A 30 -28.48 9.23 -8.37
C LEU A 30 -28.20 7.83 -8.96
N LEU A 31 -29.01 6.82 -8.63
CA LEU A 31 -28.92 5.48 -9.21
C LEU A 31 -29.21 5.48 -10.73
N PHE A 32 -30.14 6.31 -11.21
CA PHE A 32 -30.45 6.41 -12.63
C PHE A 32 -29.32 7.08 -13.45
N VAL A 33 -28.70 8.13 -12.90
CA VAL A 33 -27.53 8.77 -13.53
C VAL A 33 -26.33 7.80 -13.59
N ALA A 34 -26.13 6.99 -12.54
CA ALA A 34 -25.04 6.01 -12.48
C ALA A 34 -25.22 4.79 -13.41
N THR A 35 -26.45 4.45 -13.81
CA THR A 35 -26.69 3.37 -14.80
C THR A 35 -26.65 3.88 -16.24
N LEU A 36 -27.12 5.11 -16.49
CA LEU A 36 -27.11 5.70 -17.83
C LEU A 36 -25.69 5.95 -18.36
N SER A 37 -24.76 6.37 -17.51
CA SER A 37 -23.35 6.58 -17.87
C SER A 37 -22.60 5.31 -18.27
N VAL A 38 -23.07 4.13 -17.84
CA VAL A 38 -22.50 2.81 -18.19
C VAL A 38 -23.05 2.26 -19.53
N LEU A 39 -24.13 2.85 -20.06
CA LEU A 39 -24.76 2.42 -21.32
C LEU A 39 -24.14 3.08 -22.57
N PHE A 40 -23.51 4.24 -22.44
CA PHE A 40 -22.90 4.95 -23.58
C PHE A 40 -21.45 4.51 -23.92
N THR A 41 -20.88 3.55 -23.18
CA THR A 41 -19.48 3.11 -23.33
C THR A 41 -19.35 1.65 -23.74
N THR A 42 -19.72 1.30 -24.98
CA THR A 42 -19.00 0.37 -25.89
C THR A 42 -19.79 0.13 -27.20
N ASN A 43 -19.12 0.26 -28.34
CA ASN A 43 -19.60 -0.27 -29.64
C ASN A 43 -19.01 -1.66 -29.89
N PRO A 44 -19.70 -2.57 -30.60
CA PRO A 44 -19.26 -3.95 -30.81
C PRO A 44 -18.47 -4.16 -32.12
N SER A 45 -17.63 -5.20 -32.14
CA SER A 45 -17.08 -5.83 -33.34
C SER A 45 -16.97 -7.35 -33.13
N THR A 46 -17.21 -8.14 -34.18
CA THR A 46 -17.66 -9.55 -34.07
C THR A 46 -16.64 -10.60 -34.53
N SER A 47 -16.54 -11.73 -33.82
CA SER A 47 -16.47 -13.07 -34.44
C SER A 47 -16.57 -14.24 -33.43
N ASN A 48 -17.39 -15.22 -33.79
CA ASN A 48 -17.41 -16.67 -33.50
C ASN A 48 -16.04 -17.32 -33.17
N ASP A 49 -15.87 -18.48 -32.50
CA ASP A 49 -16.67 -19.40 -31.64
C ASP A 49 -15.60 -20.25 -30.84
N ASP A 50 -15.80 -21.37 -30.10
CA ASP A 50 -16.91 -22.29 -29.81
C ASP A 50 -16.70 -22.99 -28.41
N SER A 51 -17.47 -24.04 -28.10
CA SER A 51 -17.46 -24.79 -26.82
C SER A 51 -16.41 -25.91 -26.68
N ASP A 52 -15.94 -26.18 -25.45
CA ASP A 52 -16.10 -27.53 -24.84
C ASP A 52 -15.84 -27.55 -23.31
N LEU A 53 -16.19 -28.67 -22.63
CA LEU A 53 -16.04 -28.89 -21.17
C LEU A 53 -15.86 -30.39 -20.84
N PRO A 54 -14.93 -30.81 -19.95
CA PRO A 54 -15.39 -31.41 -18.68
C PRO A 54 -14.46 -31.37 -17.44
N THR A 55 -15.05 -31.73 -16.29
CA THR A 55 -14.45 -32.39 -15.10
C THR A 55 -13.35 -31.73 -14.25
N THR A 56 -13.79 -31.22 -13.09
CA THR A 56 -13.28 -31.55 -11.73
C THR A 56 -11.78 -31.91 -11.56
N GLY A 57 -10.97 -30.91 -11.22
CA GLY A 57 -9.62 -31.08 -10.65
C GLY A 57 -8.90 -29.75 -10.46
N ASN A 58 -8.90 -28.90 -11.48
CA ASN A 58 -8.07 -27.68 -11.57
C ASN A 58 -8.77 -26.36 -11.18
N ALA A 59 -9.83 -26.41 -10.36
CA ALA A 59 -10.83 -25.34 -10.24
C ALA A 59 -10.31 -23.92 -9.89
N TYR A 60 -9.15 -23.79 -9.24
CA TYR A 60 -8.54 -22.49 -8.92
C TYR A 60 -7.61 -21.96 -10.04
N VAL A 61 -6.73 -22.82 -10.58
CA VAL A 61 -5.78 -22.44 -11.65
C VAL A 61 -6.50 -22.21 -12.98
N HIS A 62 -7.52 -23.02 -13.27
CA HIS A 62 -8.26 -22.92 -14.54
C HIS A 62 -9.13 -21.65 -14.63
N ARG A 63 -9.53 -21.06 -13.49
CA ARG A 63 -10.28 -19.78 -13.47
C ARG A 63 -9.46 -18.64 -14.06
N THR A 64 -8.17 -18.53 -13.74
CA THR A 64 -7.30 -17.48 -14.26
C THR A 64 -7.04 -17.63 -15.77
N PHE A 65 -6.93 -18.87 -16.26
CA PHE A 65 -6.69 -19.14 -17.68
C PHE A 65 -7.96 -19.00 -18.53
N LEU A 66 -9.13 -19.40 -18.01
CA LEU A 66 -10.41 -19.18 -18.67
C LEU A 66 -10.80 -17.70 -18.72
N ALA A 67 -10.40 -16.87 -17.74
CA ALA A 67 -10.61 -15.43 -17.76
C ALA A 67 -9.95 -14.71 -18.96
N LEU A 68 -8.96 -15.32 -19.62
CA LEU A 68 -8.34 -14.81 -20.85
C LEU A 68 -9.08 -15.21 -22.15
N LYS A 69 -10.09 -16.09 -22.06
CA LYS A 69 -10.91 -16.57 -23.18
C LYS A 69 -12.43 -16.43 -22.98
N SER A 70 -12.89 -16.14 -21.77
CA SER A 70 -14.31 -15.95 -21.46
C SER A 70 -14.83 -14.65 -22.07
N ASP A 71 -15.91 -14.74 -22.84
CA ASP A 71 -16.65 -13.59 -23.37
C ASP A 71 -16.91 -12.55 -22.25
N PRO A 72 -16.52 -11.27 -22.42
CA PRO A 72 -16.74 -10.24 -21.41
C PRO A 72 -18.22 -10.00 -21.09
N LEU A 73 -19.15 -10.28 -22.01
CA LEU A 73 -20.58 -10.20 -21.74
C LEU A 73 -21.02 -11.35 -20.83
N ARG A 74 -20.61 -12.59 -21.10
CA ARG A 74 -20.81 -13.75 -20.20
C ARG A 74 -20.20 -13.51 -18.82
N THR A 75 -18.96 -13.01 -18.73
CA THR A 75 -18.34 -12.67 -17.44
C THR A 75 -19.11 -11.57 -16.70
N ARG A 76 -19.63 -10.56 -17.41
CA ARG A 76 -20.52 -9.53 -16.85
C ARG A 76 -21.86 -10.11 -16.38
N VAL A 77 -22.45 -11.06 -17.11
CA VAL A 77 -23.67 -11.79 -16.72
C VAL A 77 -23.42 -12.65 -15.48
N GLU A 78 -22.30 -13.36 -15.41
CA GLU A 78 -21.92 -14.16 -14.24
C GLU A 78 -21.70 -13.27 -12.99
N LEU A 79 -21.07 -12.09 -13.15
CA LEU A 79 -20.95 -11.08 -12.09
C LEU A 79 -22.30 -10.53 -11.63
N ILE A 80 -23.19 -10.16 -12.56
CA ILE A 80 -24.55 -9.67 -12.23
C ILE A 80 -25.37 -10.77 -11.55
N HIS A 81 -25.26 -12.01 -12.02
CA HIS A 81 -25.95 -13.17 -11.43
C HIS A 81 -25.41 -13.52 -10.04
N GLN A 82 -24.11 -13.37 -9.80
CA GLN A 82 -23.51 -13.51 -8.48
C GLN A 82 -23.97 -12.38 -7.55
N GLN A 83 -23.92 -11.12 -7.99
CA GLN A 83 -24.45 -9.98 -7.23
C GLN A 83 -25.95 -10.16 -6.87
N ALA A 84 -26.75 -10.69 -7.79
CA ALA A 84 -28.15 -11.02 -7.54
C ALA A 84 -28.31 -12.14 -6.49
N LYS A 85 -27.49 -13.21 -6.55
CA LYS A 85 -27.45 -14.26 -5.52
C LYS A 85 -27.06 -13.71 -4.15
N ASP A 86 -26.06 -12.84 -4.09
CA ASP A 86 -25.56 -12.24 -2.84
C ASP A 86 -26.62 -11.33 -2.22
N HIS A 87 -27.34 -10.53 -3.03
CA HIS A 87 -28.50 -9.77 -2.56
C HIS A 87 -29.68 -10.67 -2.13
N ILE A 88 -29.96 -11.78 -2.82
CA ILE A 88 -30.98 -12.76 -2.39
C ILE A 88 -30.60 -13.40 -1.05
N ALA A 89 -29.33 -13.77 -0.85
CA ALA A 89 -28.82 -14.29 0.41
C ALA A 89 -28.96 -13.24 1.53
N LEU A 90 -28.61 -11.98 1.26
CA LEU A 90 -28.76 -10.86 2.20
C LEU A 90 -30.23 -10.63 2.60
N VAL A 91 -31.15 -10.59 1.63
CA VAL A 91 -32.60 -10.44 1.88
C VAL A 91 -33.14 -11.63 2.68
N ASN A 92 -32.72 -12.85 2.38
CA ASN A 92 -33.10 -14.04 3.15
C ASN A 92 -32.55 -14.00 4.59
N ALA A 93 -31.33 -13.51 4.80
CA ALA A 93 -30.74 -13.34 6.13
C ALA A 93 -31.51 -12.30 6.97
N TYR A 94 -31.83 -11.13 6.41
CA TYR A 94 -32.69 -10.14 7.07
C TYR A 94 -34.10 -10.68 7.33
N GLY A 95 -34.67 -11.44 6.39
CA GLY A 95 -35.96 -12.12 6.55
C GLY A 95 -35.95 -13.14 7.69
N ALA A 96 -34.88 -13.94 7.83
CA ALA A 96 -34.70 -14.87 8.94
C ALA A 96 -34.53 -14.14 10.28
N TYR A 97 -33.75 -13.06 10.32
CA TYR A 97 -33.58 -12.22 11.51
C TYR A 97 -34.92 -11.59 11.97
N ALA A 98 -35.70 -11.04 11.03
CA ALA A 98 -37.01 -10.47 11.32
C ALA A 98 -38.02 -11.54 11.82
N ARG A 99 -38.00 -12.76 11.26
CA ARG A 99 -38.79 -13.90 11.76
C ARG A 99 -38.39 -14.26 13.20
N LYS A 100 -37.10 -14.36 13.49
CA LYS A 100 -36.60 -14.63 14.85
C LYS A 100 -37.07 -13.56 15.84
N LEU A 101 -36.84 -12.28 15.52
CA LEU A 101 -37.23 -11.16 16.38
C LEU A 101 -38.74 -11.15 16.66
N LYS A 102 -39.58 -11.47 15.66
CA LYS A 102 -41.03 -11.62 15.86
C LYS A 102 -41.37 -12.76 16.84
N LEU A 103 -40.70 -13.90 16.73
CA LEU A 103 -40.91 -15.06 17.62
C LEU A 103 -40.47 -14.75 19.06
N ASP A 104 -39.30 -14.14 19.23
CA ASP A 104 -38.76 -13.77 20.56
C ASP A 104 -39.69 -12.76 21.28
N ILE A 105 -40.18 -11.74 20.58
CA ILE A 105 -41.18 -10.78 21.10
C ILE A 105 -42.51 -11.49 21.43
N SER A 106 -42.97 -12.40 20.55
CA SER A 106 -44.22 -13.15 20.77
C SER A 106 -44.14 -14.08 21.99
N LYS A 107 -42.96 -14.63 22.27
CA LYS A 107 -42.69 -15.45 23.47
C LYS A 107 -42.71 -14.59 24.73
N GLN A 108 -42.09 -13.40 24.71
CA GLN A 108 -42.11 -12.48 25.85
C GLN A 108 -43.51 -11.95 26.16
N LEU A 109 -44.33 -11.67 25.14
CA LEU A 109 -45.73 -11.25 25.34
C LEU A 109 -46.53 -12.32 26.10
N LYS A 110 -46.49 -13.58 25.64
CA LYS A 110 -47.16 -14.70 26.32
C LYS A 110 -46.71 -14.87 27.77
N MET A 111 -45.41 -14.74 28.04
CA MET A 111 -44.85 -14.80 29.40
C MET A 111 -45.46 -13.72 30.31
N PHE A 112 -45.64 -12.49 29.83
CA PHE A 112 -46.30 -11.44 30.59
C PHE A 112 -47.81 -11.70 30.77
N ASP A 113 -48.51 -12.20 29.75
CA ASP A 113 -49.93 -12.58 29.84
C ASP A 113 -50.15 -13.74 30.82
N GLU A 114 -49.19 -14.67 30.92
CA GLU A 114 -49.19 -15.76 31.89
C GLU A 114 -48.89 -15.26 33.31
N LEU A 115 -47.93 -14.36 33.50
CA LEU A 115 -47.68 -13.71 34.80
C LEU A 115 -48.92 -12.95 35.29
N ALA A 116 -49.57 -12.17 34.44
CA ALA A 116 -50.78 -11.41 34.78
C ALA A 116 -51.96 -12.33 35.19
N ARG A 117 -52.14 -13.46 34.49
CA ARG A 117 -53.12 -14.49 34.88
C ARG A 117 -52.77 -15.14 36.21
N ASN A 118 -51.52 -15.57 36.43
CA ASN A 118 -51.10 -16.17 37.70
C ASN A 118 -51.41 -15.28 38.92
N PHE A 119 -51.27 -13.95 38.82
CA PHE A 119 -51.69 -13.03 39.91
C PHE A 119 -53.21 -12.95 40.06
N SER A 120 -53.95 -12.92 38.95
CA SER A 120 -55.42 -12.89 38.94
C SER A 120 -56.00 -14.17 39.56
N ASP A 121 -55.45 -15.33 39.19
CA ASP A 121 -55.88 -16.65 39.66
C ASP A 121 -55.75 -16.79 41.18
N ILE A 122 -54.72 -16.19 41.79
CA ILE A 122 -54.51 -16.19 43.25
C ILE A 122 -55.59 -15.39 43.97
N VAL A 123 -55.93 -14.19 43.46
CA VAL A 123 -57.02 -13.37 44.01
C VAL A 123 -58.39 -14.04 43.83
N MET A 124 -58.54 -14.85 42.77
CA MET A 124 -59.78 -15.58 42.46
C MET A 124 -59.88 -16.96 43.13
N LYS A 125 -58.89 -17.42 43.91
CA LYS A 125 -58.98 -18.69 44.66
C LYS A 125 -60.16 -18.61 45.65
N PRO A 126 -61.12 -19.56 45.63
CA PRO A 126 -62.31 -19.50 46.50
C PRO A 126 -61.99 -19.34 47.99
N THR A 127 -60.94 -19.99 48.49
CA THR A 127 -60.47 -19.88 49.89
C THR A 127 -60.07 -18.47 50.28
N TYR A 128 -59.36 -17.75 49.41
CA TYR A 128 -58.97 -16.36 49.69
C TYR A 128 -60.11 -15.39 49.41
N ARG A 129 -60.90 -15.64 48.36
CA ARG A 129 -62.07 -14.83 48.01
C ARG A 129 -63.10 -14.80 49.15
N ALA A 130 -63.50 -15.97 49.65
CA ALA A 130 -64.49 -16.08 50.72
C ALA A 130 -63.97 -15.51 52.06
N SER A 131 -62.74 -15.86 52.48
CA SER A 131 -62.23 -15.53 53.83
C SER A 131 -61.49 -14.18 53.94
N LEU A 132 -61.13 -13.52 52.83
CA LEU A 132 -60.40 -12.24 52.84
C LEU A 132 -61.09 -11.10 52.09
N PHE A 133 -62.08 -11.38 51.22
CA PHE A 133 -62.67 -10.36 50.33
C PHE A 133 -64.21 -10.32 50.32
N GLU A 134 -64.91 -11.38 50.74
CA GLU A 134 -66.39 -11.46 50.72
C GLU A 134 -67.04 -11.64 52.11
N SER A 135 -66.25 -11.57 53.20
CA SER A 135 -66.73 -11.72 54.58
C SER A 135 -66.54 -10.44 55.42
N ASP A 136 -67.61 -9.93 56.03
CA ASP A 136 -67.56 -8.83 57.01
C ASP A 136 -67.06 -9.25 58.42
N GLY A 137 -66.45 -10.43 58.53
CA GLY A 137 -65.94 -11.01 59.79
C GLY A 137 -64.47 -10.67 60.07
N PRO A 138 -63.96 -11.00 61.28
CA PRO A 138 -62.54 -10.89 61.58
C PRO A 138 -61.72 -11.86 60.71
N ILE A 139 -60.68 -11.35 60.06
CA ILE A 139 -59.81 -12.10 59.14
C ILE A 139 -59.01 -13.18 59.89
N GLU A 140 -58.98 -14.40 59.33
CA GLU A 140 -58.21 -15.53 59.84
C GLU A 140 -56.71 -15.36 59.53
N GLU A 141 -55.88 -15.25 60.57
CA GLU A 141 -54.48 -14.82 60.42
C GLU A 141 -53.63 -15.80 59.58
N ASP A 142 -53.84 -17.11 59.71
CA ASP A 142 -53.06 -18.10 58.95
C ASP A 142 -53.45 -18.13 57.46
N VAL A 143 -54.70 -17.84 57.11
CA VAL A 143 -55.13 -17.66 55.71
C VAL A 143 -54.48 -16.41 55.10
N LEU A 144 -54.44 -15.32 55.85
CA LEU A 144 -53.74 -14.09 55.46
C LEU A 144 -52.23 -14.32 55.28
N ARG A 145 -51.57 -15.01 56.22
CA ARG A 145 -50.14 -15.38 56.14
C ARG A 145 -49.85 -16.27 54.93
N GLN A 146 -50.74 -17.21 54.59
CA GLN A 146 -50.59 -18.06 53.41
C GLN A 146 -50.74 -17.27 52.11
N PHE A 147 -51.74 -16.40 52.02
CA PHE A 147 -51.95 -15.49 50.88
C PHE A 147 -50.76 -14.55 50.68
N GLU A 148 -50.28 -13.91 51.75
CA GLU A 148 -49.08 -13.07 51.71
C GLU A 148 -47.88 -13.83 51.15
N LYS A 149 -47.66 -15.08 51.59
CA LYS A 149 -46.52 -15.89 51.15
C LYS A 149 -46.58 -16.17 49.65
N GLU A 150 -47.71 -16.66 49.15
CA GLU A 150 -47.84 -16.96 47.71
C GLU A 150 -47.72 -15.68 46.86
N VAL A 151 -48.31 -14.56 47.29
CA VAL A 151 -48.15 -13.27 46.61
C VAL A 151 -46.68 -12.82 46.62
N LYS A 152 -45.97 -12.92 47.75
CA LYS A 152 -44.54 -12.55 47.87
C LYS A 152 -43.65 -13.41 46.95
N ASP A 153 -43.87 -14.72 46.91
CA ASP A 153 -43.12 -15.64 46.01
C ASP A 153 -43.41 -15.35 44.53
N ARG A 154 -44.65 -15.01 44.16
CA ARG A 154 -45.04 -14.68 42.78
C ARG A 154 -44.50 -13.31 42.34
N VAL A 155 -44.52 -12.32 43.23
CA VAL A 155 -43.87 -11.00 43.01
C VAL A 155 -42.36 -11.17 42.81
N LYS A 156 -41.70 -12.09 43.52
CA LYS A 156 -40.29 -12.42 43.32
C LYS A 156 -40.04 -13.01 41.93
N ILE A 157 -40.83 -13.99 41.48
CA ILE A 157 -40.72 -14.59 40.14
C ILE A 157 -40.96 -13.54 39.04
N ALA A 158 -42.03 -12.73 39.16
CA ALA A 158 -42.34 -11.68 38.20
C ALA A 158 -41.20 -10.64 38.08
N ARG A 159 -40.62 -10.22 39.21
CA ARG A 159 -39.46 -9.31 39.23
C ARG A 159 -38.25 -9.92 38.50
N MET A 160 -37.97 -11.21 38.67
CA MET A 160 -36.87 -11.88 37.94
C MET A 160 -37.11 -11.88 36.42
N MET A 161 -38.30 -12.27 35.97
CA MET A 161 -38.64 -12.30 34.52
C MET A 161 -38.66 -10.90 33.89
N ILE A 162 -39.10 -9.88 34.62
CA ILE A 162 -39.05 -8.47 34.18
C ILE A 162 -37.60 -7.99 34.04
N VAL A 163 -36.69 -8.40 34.95
CA VAL A 163 -35.26 -8.06 34.87
C VAL A 163 -34.58 -8.75 33.68
N GLU A 164 -34.89 -10.03 33.42
CA GLU A 164 -34.39 -10.75 32.23
C GLU A 164 -34.88 -10.09 30.93
N ALA A 165 -36.16 -9.72 30.86
CA ALA A 165 -36.72 -9.04 29.69
C ALA A 165 -36.24 -7.59 29.52
N LYS A 166 -35.63 -6.98 30.54
CA LYS A 166 -35.30 -5.53 30.60
C LYS A 166 -34.48 -5.07 29.38
N GLU A 167 -33.55 -5.88 28.89
CA GLU A 167 -32.71 -5.54 27.73
C GLU A 167 -33.51 -5.21 26.46
N ASN A 168 -34.67 -5.82 26.27
CA ASN A 168 -35.52 -5.57 25.11
C ASN A 168 -36.28 -4.23 25.19
N TYR A 169 -36.28 -3.55 26.34
CA TYR A 169 -37.00 -2.29 26.56
C TYR A 169 -36.09 -1.14 27.01
N ASP A 170 -34.95 -1.43 27.65
CA ASP A 170 -33.97 -0.44 28.11
C ASP A 170 -33.13 0.10 26.93
N ASN A 171 -33.57 1.21 26.37
CA ASN A 171 -32.87 1.88 25.27
C ASN A 171 -31.48 2.40 25.67
N GLN A 172 -31.21 2.69 26.96
CA GLN A 172 -29.86 3.10 27.39
C GLN A 172 -28.90 1.91 27.38
N LEU A 173 -29.35 0.74 27.83
CA LEU A 173 -28.58 -0.51 27.74
C LEU A 173 -28.31 -0.90 26.28
N LYS A 174 -29.29 -0.74 25.37
CA LYS A 174 -29.09 -0.96 23.93
C LYS A 174 -28.08 0.03 23.32
N ILE A 175 -28.17 1.32 23.67
CA ILE A 175 -27.20 2.34 23.24
C ILE A 175 -25.80 2.00 23.75
N GLN A 176 -25.68 1.53 25.00
CA GLN A 176 -24.38 1.13 25.55
C GLN A 176 -23.80 -0.08 24.81
N LYS A 177 -24.56 -1.18 24.66
CA LYS A 177 -24.11 -2.35 23.89
C LYS A 177 -23.73 -2.01 22.45
N LEU A 178 -24.42 -1.06 21.81
CA LEU A 178 -24.07 -0.57 20.49
C LEU A 178 -22.74 0.20 20.50
N LYS A 179 -22.49 1.08 21.48
CA LYS A 179 -21.18 1.73 21.67
C LYS A 179 -20.07 0.70 21.89
N ASP A 180 -20.28 -0.25 22.79
CA ASP A 180 -19.31 -1.30 23.11
C ASP A 180 -18.96 -2.12 21.87
N THR A 181 -19.97 -2.46 21.05
CA THR A 181 -19.79 -3.12 19.75
C THR A 181 -19.00 -2.25 18.77
N ILE A 182 -19.30 -0.96 18.67
CA ILE A 182 -18.56 -0.01 17.81
C ILE A 182 -17.08 0.10 18.25
N PHE A 183 -16.81 0.17 19.56
CA PHE A 183 -15.44 0.18 20.09
C PHE A 183 -14.70 -1.13 19.77
N ALA A 184 -15.31 -2.29 20.00
CA ALA A 184 -14.71 -3.59 19.70
C ALA A 184 -14.44 -3.79 18.19
N VAL A 185 -15.36 -3.35 17.32
CA VAL A 185 -15.16 -3.37 15.86
C VAL A 185 -14.06 -2.39 15.43
N HIS A 186 -13.97 -1.20 16.06
CA HIS A 186 -12.91 -0.23 15.79
C HIS A 186 -11.53 -0.73 16.24
N GLU A 187 -11.43 -1.38 17.40
CA GLU A 187 -10.19 -2.01 17.88
C GLU A 187 -9.77 -3.16 16.94
N SER A 188 -10.71 -4.02 16.54
CA SER A 188 -10.46 -5.09 15.58
C SER A 188 -9.98 -4.54 14.22
N LEU A 189 -10.58 -3.45 13.74
CA LEU A 189 -10.14 -2.74 12.53
C LEU A 189 -8.74 -2.14 12.68
N ALA A 190 -8.40 -1.55 13.83
CA ALA A 190 -7.07 -1.02 14.10
C ALA A 190 -6.00 -2.13 14.13
N LYS A 191 -6.31 -3.27 14.77
CA LYS A 191 -5.48 -4.47 14.80
C LYS A 191 -5.29 -5.05 13.39
N ALA A 192 -6.37 -5.16 12.61
CA ALA A 192 -6.31 -5.61 11.22
C ALA A 192 -5.47 -4.68 10.33
N LYS A 193 -5.61 -3.36 10.47
CA LYS A 193 -4.77 -2.37 9.76
C LYS A 193 -3.29 -2.51 10.12
N LYS A 194 -2.95 -2.64 11.41
CA LYS A 194 -1.56 -2.84 11.86
C LYS A 194 -0.97 -4.14 11.31
N ASN A 195 -1.72 -5.24 11.37
CA ASN A 195 -1.29 -6.52 10.82
C ASN A 195 -1.10 -6.46 9.29
N GLY A 196 -2.02 -5.80 8.56
CA GLY A 196 -1.92 -5.62 7.11
C GLY A 196 -0.72 -4.76 6.70
N ALA A 197 -0.44 -3.67 7.43
CA ALA A 197 0.74 -2.84 7.22
C ALA A 197 2.04 -3.63 7.47
N MET A 198 2.10 -4.41 8.56
CA MET A 198 3.25 -5.27 8.87
C MET A 198 3.45 -6.36 7.80
N ALA A 199 2.38 -7.03 7.35
CA ALA A 199 2.46 -8.05 6.30
C ALA A 199 2.94 -7.45 4.96
N SER A 200 2.39 -6.30 4.55
CA SER A 200 2.83 -5.58 3.36
C SER A 200 4.30 -5.14 3.46
N LEU A 201 4.75 -4.70 4.64
CA LEU A 201 6.15 -4.32 4.88
C LEU A 201 7.10 -5.52 4.82
N ILE A 202 6.65 -6.71 5.23
CA ILE A 202 7.41 -7.97 5.08
C ILE A 202 7.50 -8.32 3.59
N SER A 203 6.37 -8.43 2.88
CA SER A 203 6.34 -8.75 1.44
C SER A 203 7.12 -7.76 0.57
N ALA A 204 7.22 -6.48 0.97
CA ALA A 204 7.98 -5.45 0.27
C ALA A 204 9.51 -5.51 0.52
N LYS A 205 9.96 -6.23 1.55
CA LYS A 205 11.38 -6.35 1.94
C LYS A 205 11.95 -7.75 1.74
N SER A 206 11.12 -8.79 1.80
CA SER A 206 11.54 -10.18 1.59
C SER A 206 11.97 -10.40 0.15
N ILE A 207 13.10 -11.08 -0.07
CA ILE A 207 13.49 -11.53 -1.41
C ILE A 207 12.55 -12.67 -1.84
N PRO A 208 11.84 -12.55 -2.97
CA PRO A 208 11.00 -13.63 -3.51
C PRO A 208 11.79 -14.91 -3.76
N LYS A 209 11.14 -16.07 -3.55
CA LYS A 209 11.75 -17.39 -3.79
C LYS A 209 12.29 -17.53 -5.22
N SER A 210 11.60 -16.95 -6.20
CA SER A 210 11.98 -16.93 -7.61
C SER A 210 13.27 -16.14 -7.87
N LEU A 211 13.38 -14.92 -7.35
CA LEU A 211 14.61 -14.11 -7.45
C LEU A 211 15.80 -14.74 -6.69
N HIS A 212 15.55 -15.31 -5.51
CA HIS A 212 16.60 -16.03 -4.78
C HIS A 212 17.08 -17.29 -5.53
N CYS A 213 16.15 -18.09 -6.06
CA CYS A 213 16.44 -19.24 -6.92
C CYS A 213 17.30 -18.84 -8.12
N LEU A 214 16.95 -17.75 -8.80
CA LEU A 214 17.68 -17.26 -9.98
C LEU A 214 19.13 -16.87 -9.62
N ALA A 215 19.31 -16.05 -8.57
CA ALA A 215 20.64 -15.65 -8.12
C ALA A 215 21.51 -16.86 -7.75
N MET A 216 20.94 -17.84 -7.06
CA MET A 216 21.63 -19.09 -6.70
C MET A 216 21.98 -19.95 -7.93
N ARG A 217 21.10 -20.06 -8.94
CA ARG A 217 21.39 -20.77 -10.19
C ARG A 217 22.49 -20.11 -11.01
N LEU A 218 22.45 -18.77 -11.15
CA LEU A 218 23.50 -18.01 -11.85
C LEU A 218 24.85 -18.11 -11.12
N MET A 219 24.87 -18.10 -9.79
CA MET A 219 26.10 -18.37 -9.02
C MET A 219 26.61 -19.80 -9.20
N GLY A 220 25.71 -20.79 -9.23
CA GLY A 220 26.06 -22.19 -9.54
C GLY A 220 26.72 -22.33 -10.91
N GLU A 221 26.12 -21.73 -11.94
CA GLU A 221 26.66 -21.69 -13.31
C GLU A 221 28.04 -20.99 -13.38
N LYS A 222 28.29 -19.95 -12.56
CA LYS A 222 29.65 -19.36 -12.45
C LYS A 222 30.66 -20.35 -11.87
N ILE A 223 30.27 -21.10 -10.84
CA ILE A 223 31.14 -22.04 -10.12
C ILE A 223 31.42 -23.29 -10.96
N SER A 224 30.44 -23.78 -11.72
CA SER A 224 30.60 -24.92 -12.63
C SER A 224 31.42 -24.59 -13.89
N ASN A 225 31.36 -23.35 -14.39
CA ASN A 225 31.97 -22.94 -15.65
C ASN A 225 32.90 -21.71 -15.50
N PRO A 226 33.95 -21.74 -14.64
CA PRO A 226 34.70 -20.55 -14.25
C PRO A 226 35.39 -19.82 -15.41
N GLU A 227 36.06 -20.51 -16.33
CA GLU A 227 36.75 -19.87 -17.46
C GLU A 227 35.79 -19.18 -18.44
N LYS A 228 34.58 -19.72 -18.64
CA LYS A 228 33.51 -19.10 -19.45
C LYS A 228 33.14 -17.72 -18.90
N TYR A 229 33.08 -17.58 -17.58
CA TYR A 229 32.71 -16.37 -16.85
C TYR A 229 33.89 -15.64 -16.20
N ARG A 230 35.08 -15.81 -16.79
CA ARG A 230 36.24 -14.98 -16.53
C ARG A 230 35.94 -13.53 -16.91
N ASP A 231 36.44 -12.61 -16.09
CA ASP A 231 36.29 -11.17 -16.28
C ASP A 231 37.16 -10.71 -17.46
N GLU A 232 36.58 -9.85 -18.30
CA GLU A 232 37.28 -9.17 -19.39
C GLU A 232 37.97 -7.91 -18.84
N GLY A 233 39.06 -7.48 -19.49
CA GLY A 233 39.77 -6.27 -19.11
C GLY A 233 38.94 -5.00 -19.32
N PRO A 234 39.32 -3.86 -18.69
CA PRO A 234 38.65 -2.59 -18.90
C PRO A 234 38.73 -2.18 -20.38
N LYS A 235 37.59 -1.79 -20.94
CA LYS A 235 37.43 -1.34 -22.33
C LYS A 235 37.37 0.20 -22.36
N PRO A 236 37.99 0.89 -23.33
CA PRO A 236 38.08 2.35 -23.34
C PRO A 236 36.70 3.04 -23.37
N GLU A 237 35.69 2.40 -23.92
CA GLU A 237 34.30 2.89 -24.01
C GLU A 237 33.64 3.06 -22.63
N PHE A 238 34.17 2.44 -21.57
CA PHE A 238 33.72 2.68 -20.19
C PHE A 238 34.19 4.04 -19.63
N GLU A 239 35.08 4.75 -20.33
CA GLU A 239 35.62 6.05 -19.90
C GLU A 239 35.51 7.16 -20.97
N ASP A 240 34.94 6.88 -22.14
CA ASP A 240 34.83 7.82 -23.27
C ASP A 240 33.67 8.82 -23.08
N PRO A 241 33.93 10.10 -22.74
CA PRO A 241 32.89 11.06 -22.41
C PRO A 241 32.02 11.49 -23.61
N THR A 242 32.26 10.97 -24.81
CA THR A 242 31.38 11.17 -25.98
C THR A 242 30.17 10.24 -26.01
N LEU A 243 30.16 9.19 -25.18
CA LEU A 243 29.11 8.18 -25.09
C LEU A 243 28.04 8.50 -24.03
N TYR A 244 26.93 7.77 -24.04
CA TYR A 244 25.81 7.95 -23.12
C TYR A 244 25.94 7.00 -21.92
N HIS A 245 26.46 7.50 -20.81
CA HIS A 245 26.74 6.72 -19.60
C HIS A 245 25.55 6.65 -18.62
N TYR A 246 25.21 5.45 -18.19
CA TYR A 246 24.12 5.14 -17.27
C TYR A 246 24.68 4.49 -15.99
N ALA A 247 24.38 5.04 -14.81
CA ALA A 247 24.68 4.42 -13.52
C ALA A 247 23.45 3.69 -13.00
N ILE A 248 23.60 2.40 -12.65
CA ILE A 248 22.52 1.56 -12.11
C ILE A 248 23.04 0.83 -10.86
N PHE A 249 22.39 1.02 -9.71
CA PHE A 249 22.81 0.45 -8.42
C PHE A 249 21.76 -0.51 -7.87
N SER A 250 22.06 -1.81 -7.87
CA SER A 250 21.11 -2.85 -7.47
C SER A 250 21.78 -4.18 -7.18
N ASP A 251 21.09 -5.02 -6.41
CA ASP A 251 21.36 -6.44 -6.22
C ASP A 251 20.35 -7.37 -6.91
N ASN A 252 19.37 -6.81 -7.64
CA ASN A 252 18.32 -7.58 -8.34
C ASN A 252 18.61 -7.71 -9.85
N VAL A 253 19.06 -8.90 -10.27
CA VAL A 253 19.46 -9.21 -11.65
C VAL A 253 18.37 -8.93 -12.68
N ILE A 254 17.12 -9.34 -12.44
CA ILE A 254 16.03 -9.12 -13.41
C ILE A 254 15.64 -7.65 -13.48
N ALA A 255 15.67 -6.93 -12.36
CA ALA A 255 15.38 -5.50 -12.33
C ALA A 255 16.38 -4.71 -13.20
N VAL A 256 17.69 -4.93 -12.99
CA VAL A 256 18.74 -4.33 -13.85
C VAL A 256 18.58 -4.76 -15.30
N SER A 257 18.29 -6.04 -15.58
CA SER A 257 18.08 -6.51 -16.94
C SER A 257 16.89 -5.84 -17.63
N VAL A 258 15.80 -5.55 -16.90
CA VAL A 258 14.65 -4.82 -17.44
C VAL A 258 15.02 -3.36 -17.71
N VAL A 259 15.73 -2.68 -16.80
CA VAL A 259 16.21 -1.30 -17.04
C VAL A 259 17.07 -1.26 -18.31
N VAL A 260 18.13 -2.07 -18.39
CA VAL A 260 19.06 -2.11 -19.54
C VAL A 260 18.32 -2.43 -20.84
N ARG A 261 17.51 -3.51 -20.88
CA ARG A 261 16.75 -3.89 -22.08
C ARG A 261 15.72 -2.84 -22.48
N SER A 262 15.12 -2.14 -21.52
CA SER A 262 14.17 -1.06 -21.80
C SER A 262 14.83 0.22 -22.33
N VAL A 263 16.05 0.54 -21.92
CA VAL A 263 16.84 1.62 -22.56
C VAL A 263 17.18 1.21 -23.99
N VAL A 264 17.82 0.06 -24.16
CA VAL A 264 18.35 -0.42 -25.45
C VAL A 264 17.25 -0.58 -26.50
N LYS A 265 16.10 -1.16 -26.15
CA LYS A 265 14.98 -1.40 -27.08
C LYS A 265 14.26 -0.12 -27.53
N ASN A 266 14.45 1.01 -26.83
CA ASN A 266 13.85 2.31 -27.18
C ASN A 266 14.90 3.39 -27.55
N ALA A 267 16.18 3.02 -27.69
CA ALA A 267 17.25 3.91 -28.08
C ALA A 267 17.41 3.97 -29.61
N ASN A 268 17.69 5.16 -30.15
CA ASN A 268 17.90 5.33 -31.60
C ASN A 268 19.27 4.84 -32.06
N GLU A 269 20.29 4.90 -31.20
CA GLU A 269 21.67 4.50 -31.50
C GLU A 269 22.25 3.61 -30.37
N PRO A 270 21.77 2.37 -30.17
CA PRO A 270 22.08 1.59 -28.97
C PRO A 270 23.58 1.39 -28.70
N TRP A 271 24.41 1.29 -29.75
CA TRP A 271 25.87 1.18 -29.66
C TRP A 271 26.58 2.40 -29.03
N LYS A 272 25.88 3.52 -28.77
CA LYS A 272 26.41 4.66 -28.02
C LYS A 272 26.12 4.60 -26.51
N HIS A 273 25.43 3.57 -26.02
CA HIS A 273 25.00 3.47 -24.63
C HIS A 273 25.97 2.63 -23.81
N VAL A 274 26.32 3.13 -22.62
CA VAL A 274 27.29 2.51 -21.70
C VAL A 274 26.66 2.35 -20.32
N PHE A 275 26.49 1.11 -19.86
CA PHE A 275 25.85 0.79 -18.59
C PHE A 275 26.88 0.41 -17.53
N HIS A 276 26.94 1.20 -16.46
CA HIS A 276 27.72 0.89 -15.26
C HIS A 276 26.80 0.31 -14.19
N VAL A 277 26.79 -1.02 -14.08
CA VAL A 277 26.04 -1.72 -13.04
C VAL A 277 26.93 -1.93 -11.83
N VAL A 278 26.54 -1.40 -10.66
CA VAL A 278 27.22 -1.70 -9.39
C VAL A 278 26.29 -2.47 -8.46
N THR A 279 26.82 -3.57 -7.93
CA THR A 279 26.11 -4.57 -7.13
C THR A 279 26.93 -4.98 -5.92
N ASN A 280 26.29 -5.55 -4.90
CA ASN A 280 27.02 -6.16 -3.78
C ASN A 280 27.78 -7.42 -4.24
N ARG A 281 28.81 -7.79 -3.46
CA ARG A 281 29.67 -8.98 -3.66
C ARG A 281 28.90 -10.29 -3.84
N MET A 282 27.75 -10.44 -3.18
CA MET A 282 26.96 -11.68 -3.28
C MET A 282 26.31 -11.86 -4.65
N ASN A 283 25.96 -10.76 -5.33
CA ASN A 283 25.26 -10.80 -6.61
C ASN A 283 26.15 -10.44 -7.82
N VAL A 284 27.38 -9.93 -7.61
CA VAL A 284 28.32 -9.59 -8.71
C VAL A 284 28.61 -10.78 -9.62
N GLY A 285 28.71 -12.00 -9.06
CA GLY A 285 28.88 -13.22 -9.86
C GLY A 285 27.66 -13.55 -10.72
N ALA A 286 26.46 -13.52 -10.12
CA ALA A 286 25.20 -13.79 -10.81
C ALA A 286 24.91 -12.77 -11.93
N MET A 287 25.14 -11.49 -11.64
CA MET A 287 24.94 -10.38 -12.58
C MET A 287 25.92 -10.47 -13.77
N LYS A 288 27.19 -10.84 -13.52
CA LYS A 288 28.19 -11.10 -14.59
C LYS A 288 27.84 -12.33 -15.44
N VAL A 289 27.31 -13.41 -14.84
CA VAL A 289 26.82 -14.57 -15.60
C VAL A 289 25.63 -14.17 -16.48
N TRP A 290 24.65 -13.46 -15.93
CA TRP A 290 23.45 -13.05 -16.65
C TRP A 290 23.78 -12.30 -17.95
N PHE A 291 24.54 -11.21 -17.88
CA PHE A 291 24.88 -10.41 -19.07
C PHE A 291 25.86 -11.10 -20.03
N LYS A 292 26.53 -12.19 -19.63
CA LYS A 292 27.36 -13.02 -20.52
C LYS A 292 26.57 -14.18 -21.15
N MET A 293 25.51 -14.68 -20.49
CA MET A 293 24.53 -15.60 -21.07
C MET A 293 23.51 -14.88 -21.98
N ARG A 294 23.25 -13.59 -21.70
CA ARG A 294 22.41 -12.68 -22.49
C ARG A 294 23.18 -11.40 -22.83
N PRO A 295 24.03 -11.44 -23.87
CA PRO A 295 24.66 -10.24 -24.43
C PRO A 295 23.61 -9.22 -24.86
N ILE A 296 23.99 -7.94 -24.82
CA ILE A 296 23.05 -6.84 -25.09
C ILE A 296 22.86 -6.64 -26.59
N GLU A 297 21.60 -6.65 -27.01
CA GLU A 297 21.18 -6.37 -28.39
C GLU A 297 21.63 -4.96 -28.85
N GLY A 298 21.91 -4.77 -30.14
CA GLY A 298 22.26 -3.45 -30.70
C GLY A 298 23.66 -2.92 -30.37
N GLY A 299 24.50 -3.67 -29.65
CA GLY A 299 25.92 -3.36 -29.46
C GLY A 299 26.24 -2.37 -28.33
N ALA A 300 25.32 -2.15 -27.38
CA ALA A 300 25.59 -1.32 -26.21
C ALA A 300 26.62 -1.96 -25.26
N PHE A 301 27.41 -1.14 -24.58
CA PHE A 301 28.44 -1.57 -23.64
C PHE A 301 27.88 -1.70 -22.22
N LEU A 302 28.33 -2.70 -21.47
CA LEU A 302 28.00 -2.85 -20.04
C LEU A 302 29.17 -3.40 -19.25
N GLU A 303 29.42 -2.80 -18.08
CA GLU A 303 30.29 -3.35 -17.04
C GLU A 303 29.49 -3.66 -15.77
N VAL A 304 29.93 -4.67 -15.04
CA VAL A 304 29.40 -5.02 -13.71
C VAL A 304 30.54 -4.97 -12.70
N LYS A 305 30.43 -4.09 -11.70
CA LYS A 305 31.41 -3.94 -10.62
C LYS A 305 30.80 -4.27 -9.25
N SER A 306 31.62 -4.80 -8.35
CA SER A 306 31.31 -4.92 -6.93
C SER A 306 31.48 -3.57 -6.23
N VAL A 307 30.70 -3.30 -5.19
CA VAL A 307 30.97 -2.18 -4.24
C VAL A 307 32.41 -2.24 -3.71
N GLU A 308 32.94 -3.45 -3.49
CA GLU A 308 34.28 -3.69 -2.94
C GLU A 308 35.44 -3.33 -3.90
N GLU A 309 35.16 -3.05 -5.19
CA GLU A 309 36.19 -2.63 -6.16
C GLU A 309 36.54 -1.13 -6.03
N PHE A 310 35.70 -0.34 -5.36
CA PHE A 310 35.90 1.10 -5.18
C PHE A 310 36.65 1.40 -3.87
N THR A 311 37.97 1.48 -3.93
CA THR A 311 38.87 1.60 -2.75
C THR A 311 38.62 2.82 -1.85
N PHE A 312 37.98 3.88 -2.37
CA PHE A 312 37.59 5.05 -1.58
C PHE A 312 36.39 4.78 -0.64
N LEU A 313 35.65 3.68 -0.82
CA LEU A 313 34.51 3.29 0.02
C LEU A 313 34.94 2.63 1.33
N ASN A 314 35.65 3.40 2.16
CA ASN A 314 36.09 3.01 3.50
C ASN A 314 35.51 3.98 4.56
N SER A 315 35.47 3.55 5.82
CA SER A 315 34.90 4.35 6.91
C SER A 315 35.73 5.57 7.35
N SER A 316 36.95 5.74 6.83
CA SER A 316 37.72 6.99 7.00
C SER A 316 37.20 8.10 6.09
N TYR A 317 36.70 7.77 4.89
CA TYR A 317 36.15 8.74 3.93
C TYR A 317 34.61 8.80 3.93
N VAL A 318 33.91 7.68 4.09
CA VAL A 318 32.44 7.59 3.93
C VAL A 318 31.73 7.65 5.30
N PRO A 319 31.01 8.75 5.64
CA PRO A 319 30.43 8.89 6.99
C PRO A 319 29.40 7.81 7.31
N ILE A 320 28.59 7.38 6.34
CA ILE A 320 27.57 6.35 6.58
C ILE A 320 28.20 4.98 6.91
N LEU A 321 29.41 4.66 6.41
CA LEU A 321 30.14 3.45 6.81
C LEU A 321 30.67 3.57 8.25
N ARG A 322 31.31 4.70 8.60
CA ARG A 322 31.73 5.03 9.98
C ARG A 322 30.58 4.90 10.99
N GLN A 323 29.42 5.40 10.60
CA GLN A 323 28.18 5.33 11.37
C GLN A 323 27.66 3.89 11.53
N LEU A 324 27.60 3.13 10.43
CA LEU A 324 27.18 1.72 10.42
C LEU A 324 28.13 0.80 11.20
N GLU A 325 29.43 1.10 11.26
CA GLU A 325 30.40 0.37 12.07
C GLU A 325 30.15 0.57 13.58
N SER A 326 29.65 1.74 13.99
CA SER A 326 29.44 2.09 15.39
C SER A 326 28.34 1.26 16.08
N ALA A 327 28.68 0.64 17.21
CA ALA A 327 27.77 -0.27 17.93
C ALA A 327 26.48 0.42 18.42
N LYS A 328 26.58 1.67 18.90
CA LYS A 328 25.42 2.46 19.35
C LYS A 328 24.39 2.68 18.24
N MET A 329 24.81 2.84 16.98
CA MET A 329 23.88 3.11 15.89
C MET A 329 23.24 1.82 15.36
N LYS A 330 23.96 0.69 15.34
CA LYS A 330 23.38 -0.63 15.04
C LYS A 330 22.18 -0.95 15.93
N GLN A 331 22.29 -0.69 17.23
CA GLN A 331 21.19 -0.89 18.17
C GLN A 331 20.01 0.08 17.90
N ARG A 332 20.28 1.39 17.80
CA ARG A 332 19.22 2.41 17.56
C ARG A 332 18.49 2.22 16.23
N TYR A 333 19.14 1.73 15.18
CA TYR A 333 18.44 1.41 13.93
C TYR A 333 17.47 0.23 14.06
N LEU A 334 17.78 -0.76 14.90
CA LEU A 334 16.86 -1.89 15.17
C LEU A 334 15.66 -1.42 16.01
N GLU A 335 15.89 -0.56 17.00
CA GLU A 335 14.85 0.09 17.82
C GLU A 335 13.93 0.96 16.93
N ASN A 336 14.50 1.84 16.09
CA ASN A 336 13.74 2.66 15.14
C ASN A 336 13.01 1.84 14.06
N GLN A 337 13.43 0.62 13.73
CA GLN A 337 12.65 -0.27 12.85
C GLN A 337 11.38 -0.81 13.52
N ALA A 338 11.38 -1.01 14.85
CA ALA A 338 10.19 -1.42 15.58
C ALA A 338 9.18 -0.27 15.70
N ASP A 339 9.63 0.94 16.04
CA ASP A 339 8.73 2.08 16.27
C ASP A 339 8.16 2.71 14.99
N ASN A 340 8.88 2.65 13.87
CA ASN A 340 8.32 3.02 12.56
C ASN A 340 7.40 1.91 11.98
N ALA A 341 7.27 0.75 12.64
CA ALA A 341 6.23 -0.25 12.33
C ALA A 341 4.96 -0.09 13.20
N THR A 342 4.97 0.80 14.18
CA THR A 342 3.82 1.08 15.07
C THR A 342 3.17 2.43 14.83
N ASN A 343 3.91 3.42 14.31
CA ASN A 343 3.44 4.80 14.11
C ASN A 343 3.51 5.25 12.64
N ASP A 344 2.38 5.80 12.15
CA ASP A 344 2.12 6.34 10.80
C ASP A 344 2.34 5.42 9.57
N ALA A 345 1.25 5.22 8.82
CA ALA A 345 1.21 4.42 7.59
C ALA A 345 1.93 5.06 6.37
N ASN A 346 2.72 6.12 6.58
CA ASN A 346 3.42 6.88 5.55
C ASN A 346 4.96 6.76 5.60
N VAL A 347 5.54 6.07 6.59
CA VAL A 347 7.00 5.90 6.70
C VAL A 347 7.51 4.80 5.76
N LYS A 348 7.82 5.18 4.52
CA LYS A 348 8.42 4.29 3.50
C LYS A 348 9.93 4.09 3.74
N ASN A 349 10.47 3.02 3.14
CA ASN A 349 11.90 2.72 2.93
C ASN A 349 12.76 2.42 4.18
N ALA A 350 12.91 1.12 4.50
CA ALA A 350 14.08 0.60 5.25
C ALA A 350 15.12 -0.10 4.36
N LYS A 351 15.10 0.11 3.02
CA LYS A 351 16.22 -0.25 2.10
C LYS A 351 17.47 0.61 2.37
N SER A 352 17.26 1.79 2.99
CA SER A 352 18.20 2.86 3.38
C SER A 352 19.42 2.48 4.24
N LEU A 353 19.70 1.20 4.45
CA LEU A 353 20.92 0.70 5.11
C LEU A 353 21.88 0.01 4.11
N SER A 354 21.47 -0.14 2.84
CA SER A 354 22.33 -0.65 1.78
C SER A 354 23.28 0.43 1.29
N MET A 355 24.59 0.16 1.25
CA MET A 355 25.56 1.08 0.67
C MET A 355 25.29 1.34 -0.83
N LEU A 356 24.66 0.40 -1.55
CA LEU A 356 24.23 0.57 -2.94
C LEU A 356 23.30 1.78 -3.11
N ASP A 357 22.39 1.99 -2.16
CA ASP A 357 21.49 3.15 -2.20
C ASP A 357 22.28 4.47 -2.06
N HIS A 358 23.42 4.46 -1.35
CA HIS A 358 24.27 5.63 -1.10
C HIS A 358 25.39 5.87 -2.14
N LEU A 359 25.67 4.92 -3.05
CA LEU A 359 26.60 5.12 -4.18
C LEU A 359 26.21 6.32 -5.07
N ARG A 360 24.92 6.68 -5.10
CA ARG A 360 24.41 7.84 -5.83
C ARG A 360 24.98 9.19 -5.38
N PHE A 361 25.74 9.24 -4.30
CA PHE A 361 26.46 10.43 -3.83
C PHE A 361 27.95 10.44 -4.17
N TYR A 362 28.45 9.44 -4.92
CA TYR A 362 29.87 9.25 -5.24
C TYR A 362 30.14 9.14 -6.76
N LEU A 363 29.22 9.65 -7.60
CA LEU A 363 29.32 9.52 -9.06
C LEU A 363 30.60 10.15 -9.65
N PRO A 364 31.08 11.34 -9.22
CA PRO A 364 32.34 11.89 -9.72
C PRO A 364 33.58 11.06 -9.33
N GLU A 365 33.56 10.44 -8.15
CA GLU A 365 34.65 9.62 -7.60
C GLU A 365 34.71 8.24 -8.27
N MET A 366 33.55 7.70 -8.66
CA MET A 366 33.42 6.46 -9.43
C MET A 366 33.78 6.65 -10.91
N TYR A 367 33.48 7.83 -11.48
CA TYR A 367 33.63 8.13 -12.91
C TYR A 367 34.36 9.46 -13.17
N PRO A 368 35.65 9.58 -12.78
CA PRO A 368 36.39 10.84 -12.78
C PRO A 368 36.65 11.46 -14.16
N LYS A 369 36.53 10.69 -15.25
CA LYS A 369 36.72 11.16 -16.64
C LYS A 369 35.45 11.66 -17.32
N LEU A 370 34.27 11.39 -16.75
CA LEU A 370 32.99 11.73 -17.36
C LEU A 370 32.51 13.13 -16.96
N TYR A 371 31.79 13.79 -17.87
CA TYR A 371 31.19 15.13 -17.68
C TYR A 371 29.69 15.07 -17.31
N LYS A 372 28.93 14.16 -17.93
CA LYS A 372 27.51 13.89 -17.61
C LYS A 372 27.25 12.39 -17.48
N ILE A 373 26.41 12.00 -16.52
CA ILE A 373 25.95 10.61 -16.32
C ILE A 373 24.47 10.58 -15.92
N LEU A 374 23.72 9.58 -16.40
CA LEU A 374 22.32 9.38 -16.03
C LEU A 374 22.20 8.30 -14.94
N LEU A 375 21.67 8.65 -13.77
CA LEU A 375 21.30 7.67 -12.75
C LEU A 375 19.91 7.10 -13.06
N LEU A 376 19.79 5.77 -13.08
CA LEU A 376 18.53 5.04 -13.12
C LEU A 376 18.43 4.10 -11.90
N ASP A 377 17.31 4.16 -11.15
CA ASP A 377 17.03 3.18 -10.09
C ASP A 377 16.54 1.83 -10.69
N ASP A 378 16.65 0.74 -9.92
CA ASP A 378 16.32 -0.62 -10.39
C ASP A 378 14.83 -0.87 -10.72
N ASP A 379 13.96 -0.01 -10.24
CA ASP A 379 12.51 -0.10 -10.35
C ASP A 379 11.92 0.82 -11.44
N VAL A 380 12.70 1.22 -12.45
CA VAL A 380 12.22 1.97 -13.62
C VAL A 380 11.99 1.11 -14.86
N VAL A 381 11.21 1.66 -15.81
CA VAL A 381 11.09 1.17 -17.18
C VAL A 381 11.21 2.35 -18.13
N VAL A 382 12.06 2.22 -19.14
CA VAL A 382 12.23 3.22 -20.20
C VAL A 382 11.33 2.88 -21.39
N GLN A 383 10.77 3.91 -22.01
CA GLN A 383 9.77 3.80 -23.09
C GLN A 383 10.06 4.69 -24.29
N LYS A 384 11.06 5.59 -24.19
CA LYS A 384 11.47 6.55 -25.23
C LYS A 384 12.97 6.74 -25.15
N ASP A 385 13.57 7.20 -26.25
CA ASP A 385 14.99 7.52 -26.31
C ASP A 385 15.38 8.60 -25.27
N LEU A 386 16.47 8.36 -24.54
CA LEU A 386 16.93 9.22 -23.44
C LEU A 386 18.10 10.15 -23.84
N THR A 387 18.61 10.10 -25.07
CA THR A 387 19.75 10.93 -25.51
C THR A 387 19.44 12.44 -25.46
N GLY A 388 18.15 12.80 -25.47
CA GLY A 388 17.69 14.16 -25.25
C GLY A 388 18.13 14.75 -23.91
N LEU A 389 18.25 13.95 -22.85
CA LEU A 389 18.66 14.42 -21.51
C LEU A 389 20.07 15.01 -21.49
N TRP A 390 21.01 14.46 -22.28
CA TRP A 390 22.36 15.03 -22.42
C TRP A 390 22.36 16.40 -23.11
N LYS A 391 21.37 16.66 -23.97
CA LYS A 391 21.20 17.90 -24.73
C LYS A 391 20.50 19.01 -23.92
N ILE A 392 19.98 18.69 -22.72
CA ILE A 392 19.40 19.68 -21.81
C ILE A 392 20.53 20.51 -21.17
N ASP A 393 20.38 21.84 -21.26
CA ASP A 393 21.14 22.78 -20.43
C ASP A 393 20.61 22.77 -19.00
N LEU A 394 21.51 22.57 -18.03
CA LEU A 394 21.21 22.51 -16.61
C LEU A 394 21.40 23.87 -15.90
N ASP A 395 21.66 24.96 -16.63
CA ASP A 395 21.95 26.30 -16.09
C ASP A 395 23.20 26.29 -15.18
N GLY A 396 24.21 25.50 -15.55
CA GLY A 396 25.40 25.25 -14.72
C GLY A 396 25.16 24.35 -13.49
N LYS A 397 23.94 23.90 -13.23
CA LYS A 397 23.59 23.12 -12.04
C LYS A 397 24.04 21.66 -12.10
N VAL A 398 24.08 21.04 -10.91
CA VAL A 398 24.59 19.68 -10.67
C VAL A 398 23.59 18.59 -11.09
N ASN A 399 22.31 18.77 -10.76
CA ASN A 399 21.28 17.74 -10.89
C ASN A 399 20.14 18.20 -11.82
N GLY A 400 19.74 17.38 -12.79
CA GLY A 400 18.48 17.50 -13.52
C GLY A 400 17.51 16.42 -13.08
N ALA A 401 16.38 16.82 -12.48
CA ALA A 401 15.37 15.91 -11.93
C ALA A 401 13.94 16.43 -12.13
N VAL A 402 12.95 15.54 -12.22
CA VAL A 402 11.54 15.96 -12.26
C VAL A 402 11.02 16.32 -10.86
N GLU A 403 10.35 17.46 -10.76
CA GLU A 403 9.69 17.95 -9.55
C GLU A 403 8.35 17.23 -9.28
N ILE A 404 8.21 16.69 -8.07
CA ILE A 404 7.08 15.84 -7.65
C ILE A 404 6.07 16.53 -6.73
N CYS A 405 6.25 17.82 -6.41
CA CYS A 405 5.31 18.53 -5.54
C CYS A 405 3.95 18.83 -6.23
N PHE A 406 2.89 18.74 -5.43
CA PHE A 406 1.53 19.11 -5.84
C PHE A 406 0.83 19.81 -4.67
N GLY A 407 0.49 21.09 -4.83
CA GLY A 407 0.00 21.91 -3.71
C GLY A 407 0.99 21.88 -2.52
N SER A 408 0.53 21.37 -1.37
CA SER A 408 1.32 21.14 -0.15
C SER A 408 2.03 19.78 -0.07
N PHE A 409 1.76 18.85 -1.00
CA PHE A 409 2.39 17.52 -1.03
C PHE A 409 3.79 17.56 -1.67
N HIS A 410 4.65 16.64 -1.23
CA HIS A 410 6.05 16.50 -1.60
C HIS A 410 6.82 17.83 -1.57
N ARG A 411 6.67 18.55 -0.46
CA ARG A 411 7.47 19.73 -0.11
C ARG A 411 8.60 19.34 0.84
N TYR A 412 9.67 20.13 0.91
CA TYR A 412 10.81 19.88 1.81
C TYR A 412 10.37 19.67 3.28
N ALA A 413 9.31 20.35 3.73
CA ALA A 413 8.71 20.16 5.06
C ALA A 413 8.14 18.76 5.36
N GLN A 414 8.00 17.88 4.36
CA GLN A 414 7.60 16.48 4.56
C GLN A 414 8.81 15.53 4.72
N TYR A 415 10.02 16.00 4.45
CA TYR A 415 11.25 15.20 4.43
C TYR A 415 12.25 15.63 5.51
N LEU A 416 12.28 16.91 5.87
CA LEU A 416 13.26 17.51 6.79
C LEU A 416 12.58 18.08 8.04
N ASN A 417 13.27 18.04 9.17
CA ASN A 417 12.78 18.56 10.44
C ASN A 417 12.95 20.09 10.55
N PHE A 418 11.96 20.85 10.08
CA PHE A 418 11.96 22.33 10.18
C PHE A 418 11.79 22.90 11.60
N SER A 419 11.61 22.05 12.62
CA SER A 419 11.76 22.47 14.02
C SER A 419 13.24 22.60 14.43
N HIS A 420 14.16 21.95 13.70
CA HIS A 420 15.60 22.05 13.98
C HIS A 420 16.19 23.35 13.38
N PRO A 421 16.91 24.18 14.15
CA PRO A 421 17.40 25.48 13.68
C PRO A 421 18.21 25.42 12.38
N LEU A 422 19.16 24.47 12.28
CA LEU A 422 20.03 24.31 11.12
C LEU A 422 19.27 24.06 9.80
N ILE A 423 18.10 23.42 9.87
CA ILE A 423 17.24 23.18 8.70
C ILE A 423 16.43 24.43 8.37
N LYS A 424 15.85 25.05 9.41
CA LYS A 424 15.02 26.26 9.30
C LYS A 424 15.77 27.49 8.76
N GLU A 425 17.07 27.59 9.06
CA GLU A 425 17.93 28.69 8.60
C GLU A 425 18.33 28.55 7.13
N ARG A 426 18.59 27.32 6.65
CA ARG A 426 19.23 27.07 5.34
C ARG A 426 18.27 26.66 4.23
N PHE A 427 17.09 26.12 4.56
CA PHE A 427 16.15 25.58 3.58
C PHE A 427 14.79 26.27 3.64
N ASN A 428 14.07 26.27 2.52
CA ASN A 428 12.69 26.74 2.45
C ASN A 428 11.71 25.57 2.64
N PRO A 429 10.83 25.55 3.65
CA PRO A 429 9.87 24.46 3.87
C PRO A 429 8.88 24.27 2.70
N LYS A 430 8.67 25.32 1.88
CA LYS A 430 7.81 25.31 0.69
C LYS A 430 8.55 24.93 -0.60
N ALA A 431 9.85 24.66 -0.56
CA ALA A 431 10.58 24.17 -1.72
C ALA A 431 9.96 22.85 -2.23
N CYS A 432 9.94 22.70 -3.55
CA CYS A 432 9.41 21.52 -4.21
C CYS A 432 10.42 20.38 -4.10
N ALA A 433 10.01 19.19 -3.64
CA ALA A 433 10.87 18.02 -3.76
C ALA A 433 10.87 17.54 -5.21
N TRP A 434 12.03 17.08 -5.67
CA TRP A 434 12.20 16.22 -6.83
C TRP A 434 12.32 14.76 -6.37
N ALA A 435 12.46 13.81 -7.30
CA ALA A 435 12.64 12.40 -6.98
C ALA A 435 13.94 11.82 -7.55
N TYR A 436 14.49 10.84 -6.84
CA TYR A 436 15.44 9.91 -7.45
C TYR A 436 14.71 8.91 -8.36
N GLY A 437 15.42 8.39 -9.36
CA GLY A 437 14.98 7.29 -10.24
C GLY A 437 15.31 7.53 -11.69
N MET A 438 15.32 8.78 -12.11
CA MET A 438 15.83 9.26 -13.39
C MET A 438 16.42 10.64 -13.12
N ASN A 439 17.75 10.74 -13.10
CA ASN A 439 18.46 11.97 -12.74
C ASN A 439 19.69 12.14 -13.63
N ILE A 440 19.75 13.23 -14.40
CA ILE A 440 20.94 13.57 -15.20
C ILE A 440 21.87 14.45 -14.37
N PHE A 441 23.08 13.97 -14.10
CA PHE A 441 24.07 14.70 -13.30
C PHE A 441 25.16 15.31 -14.17
N ASN A 442 25.50 16.57 -13.89
CA ASN A 442 26.70 17.25 -14.37
C ASN A 442 27.81 17.05 -13.34
N LEU A 443 28.78 16.20 -13.68
CA LEU A 443 29.86 15.81 -12.78
C LEU A 443 30.92 16.91 -12.62
N ASP A 444 31.08 17.81 -13.59
CA ASP A 444 31.98 18.96 -13.45
C ASP A 444 31.39 20.00 -12.49
N ALA A 445 30.10 20.31 -12.64
CA ALA A 445 29.41 21.14 -11.65
C ALA A 445 29.43 20.50 -10.26
N TRP A 446 29.26 19.17 -10.15
CA TRP A 446 29.36 18.46 -8.88
C TRP A 446 30.73 18.64 -8.20
N ARG A 447 31.82 18.53 -8.98
CA ARG A 447 33.21 18.73 -8.52
C ARG A 447 33.44 20.18 -8.08
N GLN A 448 32.89 21.15 -8.81
CA GLN A 448 32.99 22.58 -8.50
C GLN A 448 32.20 22.96 -7.23
N GLU A 449 30.94 22.54 -7.12
CA GLU A 449 30.05 22.72 -5.97
C GLU A 449 30.39 21.81 -4.78
N LYS A 450 31.37 20.91 -4.94
CA LYS A 450 31.79 19.91 -3.93
C LYS A 450 30.63 19.16 -3.30
N SER A 451 29.68 18.71 -4.11
CA SER A 451 28.42 18.16 -3.58
C SER A 451 28.62 16.88 -2.75
N THR A 452 29.70 16.12 -2.97
CA THR A 452 30.11 15.00 -2.11
C THR A 452 30.48 15.46 -0.70
N ASP A 453 31.27 16.53 -0.55
CA ASP A 453 31.64 17.10 0.76
C ASP A 453 30.40 17.66 1.49
N SER A 454 29.48 18.29 0.75
CA SER A 454 28.18 18.74 1.27
C SER A 454 27.38 17.55 1.83
N TYR A 455 27.25 16.47 1.07
CA TYR A 455 26.63 15.21 1.53
C TYR A 455 27.32 14.64 2.78
N HIS A 456 28.65 14.68 2.86
CA HIS A 456 29.40 14.19 4.04
C HIS A 456 29.14 15.03 5.29
N TYR A 457 29.12 16.36 5.15
CA TYR A 457 28.75 17.29 6.21
C TYR A 457 27.34 16.95 6.73
N TRP A 458 26.36 16.89 5.84
CA TRP A 458 24.97 16.65 6.23
C TRP A 458 24.73 15.28 6.87
N GLN A 459 25.36 14.22 6.37
CA GLN A 459 25.33 12.90 7.02
C GLN A 459 25.96 12.91 8.42
N SER A 460 27.05 13.66 8.61
CA SER A 460 27.69 13.81 9.93
C SER A 460 26.82 14.63 10.89
N MET A 461 26.12 15.65 10.39
CA MET A 461 25.18 16.45 11.17
C MET A 461 23.85 15.74 11.51
N ASN A 462 23.57 14.58 10.91
CA ASN A 462 22.37 13.77 11.17
C ASN A 462 22.68 12.43 11.88
N GLU A 463 23.82 12.30 12.58
CA GLU A 463 24.20 11.08 13.31
C GLU A 463 23.20 10.66 14.40
N ASP A 464 22.31 11.56 14.84
CA ASP A 464 21.23 11.30 15.79
C ASP A 464 19.82 11.21 15.14
N GLN A 465 19.73 11.31 13.81
CA GLN A 465 18.48 11.31 13.02
C GLN A 465 17.52 12.48 13.34
N THR A 466 18.00 13.57 13.95
CA THR A 466 17.18 14.75 14.28
C THR A 466 16.86 15.65 13.09
N LEU A 467 17.67 15.65 12.02
CA LEU A 467 17.45 16.47 10.82
C LEU A 467 16.48 15.78 9.83
N TRP A 468 16.61 14.47 9.67
CA TRP A 468 15.65 13.61 8.98
C TRP A 468 15.74 12.16 9.48
N LYS A 469 14.63 11.41 9.38
CA LYS A 469 14.53 10.04 9.91
C LYS A 469 15.36 9.01 9.15
N ALA A 470 15.08 8.82 7.85
CA ALA A 470 15.64 7.75 7.03
C ALA A 470 15.45 8.02 5.52
N GLY A 471 16.11 7.23 4.68
CA GLY A 471 16.04 7.31 3.22
C GLY A 471 17.15 8.15 2.61
N THR A 472 17.44 7.91 1.34
CA THR A 472 18.41 8.66 0.54
C THR A 472 17.83 9.93 -0.10
N LEU A 473 16.51 10.06 -0.20
CA LEU A 473 15.88 11.26 -0.74
C LEU A 473 16.10 12.51 0.14
N PRO A 474 15.90 12.49 1.48
CA PRO A 474 16.18 13.66 2.32
C PRO A 474 17.61 14.23 2.21
N PRO A 475 18.71 13.42 2.27
CA PRO A 475 20.05 13.95 2.03
C PRO A 475 20.24 14.42 0.59
N GLY A 476 19.61 13.77 -0.41
CA GLY A 476 19.61 14.27 -1.80
C GLY A 476 19.01 15.67 -1.93
N LEU A 477 17.80 15.88 -1.40
CA LEU A 477 17.12 17.17 -1.38
C LEU A 477 17.96 18.26 -0.69
N ILE A 478 18.68 17.90 0.37
CA ILE A 478 19.59 18.79 1.11
C ILE A 478 20.86 19.11 0.29
N THR A 479 21.54 18.08 -0.24
CA THR A 479 22.83 18.22 -0.94
C THR A 479 22.70 19.00 -2.24
N PHE A 480 21.62 18.78 -3.01
CA PHE A 480 21.38 19.45 -4.30
C PHE A 480 20.36 20.60 -4.20
N TYR A 481 20.22 21.20 -3.01
CA TYR A 481 19.36 22.36 -2.80
C TYR A 481 19.89 23.57 -3.59
N SER A 482 19.01 24.25 -4.33
CA SER A 482 19.32 25.29 -5.34
C SER A 482 20.14 24.81 -6.56
N THR A 483 21.01 23.81 -6.42
CA THR A 483 21.80 23.18 -7.50
C THR A 483 21.06 22.07 -8.26
N THR A 484 19.72 22.11 -8.25
CA THR A 484 18.84 21.26 -9.10
C THR A 484 18.09 22.08 -10.15
N LYS A 485 18.06 21.57 -11.39
CA LYS A 485 17.22 21.99 -12.52
C LYS A 485 15.96 21.11 -12.53
N SER A 486 14.79 21.73 -12.53
CA SER A 486 13.52 21.03 -12.73
C SER A 486 13.40 20.61 -14.20
N LEU A 487 13.12 19.34 -14.44
CA LEU A 487 12.88 18.77 -15.77
C LEU A 487 11.38 18.65 -16.06
N ASP A 488 11.01 18.68 -17.34
CA ASP A 488 9.63 18.46 -17.77
C ASP A 488 9.09 17.09 -17.32
N LYS A 489 7.82 17.05 -16.92
CA LYS A 489 7.19 15.85 -16.33
C LYS A 489 7.08 14.67 -17.30
N SER A 490 7.12 14.91 -18.61
CA SER A 490 7.18 13.85 -19.61
C SER A 490 8.46 13.01 -19.53
N TRP A 491 9.51 13.45 -18.83
CA TRP A 491 10.72 12.64 -18.65
C TRP A 491 10.58 11.52 -17.62
N HIS A 492 9.82 11.72 -16.53
CA HIS A 492 9.77 10.78 -15.40
C HIS A 492 8.41 10.83 -14.70
N VAL A 493 7.62 9.76 -14.84
CA VAL A 493 6.34 9.57 -14.15
C VAL A 493 6.51 8.54 -13.04
N LEU A 494 6.01 8.88 -11.85
CA LEU A 494 6.22 8.13 -10.61
C LEU A 494 4.90 7.68 -9.99
N GLY A 495 4.98 6.70 -9.10
CA GLY A 495 3.87 6.24 -8.28
C GLY A 495 3.42 4.82 -8.58
N LEU A 496 3.97 4.14 -9.60
CA LEU A 496 3.49 2.82 -10.03
C LEU A 496 3.68 1.72 -8.94
N GLY A 497 4.52 1.98 -7.92
CA GLY A 497 4.71 1.12 -6.75
C GLY A 497 3.90 1.49 -5.50
N TYR A 498 2.87 2.36 -5.60
CA TYR A 498 1.89 2.59 -4.51
C TYR A 498 0.58 3.31 -4.91
N ASN A 499 0.51 4.01 -6.05
CA ASN A 499 -0.64 4.83 -6.44
C ASN A 499 -1.42 4.17 -7.59
N PRO A 500 -2.63 3.63 -7.37
CA PRO A 500 -3.47 3.04 -8.41
C PRO A 500 -4.19 4.09 -9.29
N SER A 501 -3.93 5.39 -9.08
CA SER A 501 -4.65 6.50 -9.74
C SER A 501 -3.83 7.24 -10.80
N ILE A 502 -2.65 6.74 -11.19
CA ILE A 502 -1.86 7.30 -12.29
C ILE A 502 -2.54 6.90 -13.61
N SER A 503 -2.75 7.87 -14.51
CA SER A 503 -3.46 7.59 -15.76
C SER A 503 -2.58 6.84 -16.76
N MET A 504 -3.20 5.98 -17.59
CA MET A 504 -2.48 5.31 -18.69
C MET A 504 -1.98 6.30 -19.74
N ASP A 505 -2.65 7.45 -19.89
CA ASP A 505 -2.24 8.53 -20.79
C ASP A 505 -0.94 9.18 -20.29
N GLU A 506 -0.85 9.55 -19.01
CA GLU A 506 0.36 10.05 -18.36
C GLU A 506 1.52 9.03 -18.45
N ILE A 507 1.23 7.76 -18.19
CA ILE A 507 2.18 6.64 -18.36
C ILE A 507 2.67 6.52 -19.80
N SER A 508 1.79 6.61 -20.80
CA SER A 508 2.18 6.48 -22.23
C SER A 508 2.99 7.67 -22.74
N ASN A 509 2.76 8.86 -22.16
CA ASN A 509 3.50 10.07 -22.50
C ASN A 509 4.88 10.14 -21.84
N ALA A 510 5.12 9.39 -20.77
CA ALA A 510 6.39 9.36 -20.06
C ALA A 510 7.52 8.64 -20.82
N ALA A 511 8.73 9.24 -20.83
CA ALA A 511 9.96 8.60 -21.30
C ALA A 511 10.45 7.52 -20.32
N VAL A 512 10.32 7.76 -19.01
CA VAL A 512 10.62 6.80 -17.94
C VAL A 512 9.44 6.71 -16.97
N ILE A 513 9.01 5.49 -16.66
CA ILE A 513 7.98 5.20 -15.64
C ILE A 513 8.61 4.47 -14.45
N HIS A 514 8.17 4.80 -13.23
CA HIS A 514 8.86 4.41 -12.00
C HIS A 514 7.95 3.73 -10.97
N TYR A 515 8.31 2.51 -10.59
CA TYR A 515 7.65 1.70 -9.56
C TYR A 515 8.17 2.03 -8.14
N ASN A 516 8.43 3.31 -7.88
CA ASN A 516 8.85 3.78 -6.56
C ASN A 516 7.80 3.46 -5.50
N GLY A 517 8.23 3.21 -4.26
CA GLY A 517 7.39 2.64 -3.21
C GLY A 517 7.56 1.13 -3.05
N ASN A 518 6.58 0.47 -2.44
CA ASN A 518 6.68 -0.89 -1.91
C ASN A 518 6.17 -1.98 -2.86
N MET A 519 5.24 -1.64 -3.76
CA MET A 519 4.54 -2.59 -4.65
C MET A 519 5.32 -2.81 -5.95
N LYS A 520 6.57 -3.30 -5.83
CA LYS A 520 7.46 -3.54 -6.99
C LYS A 520 6.85 -4.58 -7.95
N PRO A 521 7.09 -4.48 -9.28
CA PRO A 521 6.46 -5.34 -10.28
C PRO A 521 6.89 -6.82 -10.20
N TRP A 522 8.03 -7.09 -9.56
CA TRP A 522 8.56 -8.44 -9.26
C TRP A 522 8.07 -9.03 -7.93
N LEU A 523 7.05 -8.44 -7.30
CA LEU A 523 6.44 -8.92 -6.04
C LEU A 523 4.98 -9.29 -6.24
N ASP A 524 4.48 -10.22 -5.42
CA ASP A 524 3.06 -10.65 -5.44
C ASP A 524 2.10 -9.51 -5.03
N ILE A 525 2.61 -8.50 -4.33
CA ILE A 525 1.89 -7.28 -3.93
C ILE A 525 1.91 -6.17 -4.98
N ALA A 526 2.36 -6.44 -6.21
CA ALA A 526 2.38 -5.47 -7.31
C ALA A 526 0.97 -4.96 -7.67
N LEU A 527 0.88 -3.71 -8.14
CA LEU A 527 -0.35 -3.19 -8.75
C LEU A 527 -0.54 -3.83 -10.13
N ASN A 528 -1.39 -4.85 -10.22
CA ASN A 528 -1.63 -5.66 -11.42
C ASN A 528 -1.84 -4.84 -12.70
N GLN A 529 -2.55 -3.70 -12.61
CA GLN A 529 -2.83 -2.80 -13.74
C GLN A 529 -1.59 -2.20 -14.41
N TYR A 530 -0.43 -2.16 -13.72
CA TYR A 530 0.84 -1.69 -14.29
C TYR A 530 1.83 -2.84 -14.57
N LYS A 531 1.59 -4.06 -14.05
CA LYS A 531 2.59 -5.15 -14.06
C LYS A 531 3.07 -5.52 -15.47
N ASN A 532 2.17 -5.47 -16.46
CA ASN A 532 2.43 -5.70 -17.88
C ASN A 532 3.46 -4.74 -18.51
N LEU A 533 3.53 -3.49 -18.04
CA LEU A 533 4.47 -2.49 -18.55
C LEU A 533 5.93 -2.83 -18.21
N TRP A 534 6.16 -3.60 -17.13
CA TRP A 534 7.48 -4.11 -16.73
C TRP A 534 7.73 -5.52 -17.27
N THR A 535 6.76 -6.45 -17.16
CA THR A 535 6.95 -7.84 -17.60
C THR A 535 7.21 -7.99 -19.10
N LYS A 536 6.78 -7.03 -19.93
CA LYS A 536 7.09 -7.00 -21.39
C LYS A 536 8.58 -6.89 -21.74
N TYR A 537 9.45 -6.61 -20.76
CA TYR A 537 10.90 -6.56 -20.93
C TYR A 537 11.63 -7.74 -20.26
N VAL A 538 10.97 -8.52 -19.40
CA VAL A 538 11.56 -9.71 -18.77
C VAL A 538 11.92 -10.73 -19.86
N ASP A 539 13.08 -11.36 -19.71
CA ASP A 539 13.50 -12.44 -20.59
C ASP A 539 12.89 -13.77 -20.14
N ASN A 540 11.67 -14.03 -20.61
CA ASN A 540 10.94 -15.27 -20.34
C ASN A 540 11.52 -16.48 -21.10
N ASP A 541 12.40 -16.25 -22.08
CA ASP A 541 13.08 -17.31 -22.84
C ASP A 541 14.39 -17.77 -22.15
N MET A 542 14.71 -17.17 -20.99
CA MET A 542 15.87 -17.52 -20.18
C MET A 542 15.55 -18.70 -19.26
N GLU A 543 16.26 -19.81 -19.45
CA GLU A 543 16.05 -21.09 -18.76
C GLU A 543 15.89 -20.96 -17.24
N PHE A 544 16.74 -20.17 -16.56
CA PHE A 544 16.67 -20.01 -15.11
C PHE A 544 15.51 -19.13 -14.64
N VAL A 545 14.95 -18.26 -15.50
CA VAL A 545 13.71 -17.51 -15.21
C VAL A 545 12.52 -18.47 -15.18
N GLN A 546 12.44 -19.36 -16.18
CA GLN A 546 11.44 -20.42 -16.25
C GLN A 546 11.60 -21.42 -15.08
N MET A 547 12.79 -21.97 -14.87
CA MET A 547 13.08 -22.95 -13.79
C MET A 547 12.89 -22.42 -12.36
N CYS A 548 12.84 -21.10 -12.18
CA CYS A 548 12.58 -20.45 -10.90
C CYS A 548 11.15 -19.90 -10.78
N ASN A 549 10.25 -20.25 -11.72
CA ASN A 549 8.86 -19.81 -11.78
C ASN A 549 8.70 -18.29 -11.64
N PHE A 550 9.59 -17.52 -12.26
CA PHE A 550 9.53 -16.06 -12.17
C PHE A 550 8.47 -15.51 -13.12
N GLY A 551 7.39 -14.94 -12.57
CA GLY A 551 6.31 -14.31 -13.35
C GLY A 551 5.07 -15.17 -13.60
N LEU A 552 5.05 -16.41 -13.09
CA LEU A 552 3.85 -17.28 -13.02
C LEU A 552 2.92 -16.90 -11.85
#